data_AF-A0A9D2RZ10-F1
#
_entry.id   AF-A0A9D2RZ10-F1
#
_cell.length_a   1.000
_cell.length_b   1.000
_cell.length_c   1.000
_cell.angle_alpha   90.00
_cell.angle_beta   90.00
_cell.angle_gamma   90.00
#
_symmetry.space_group_name_H-M   'P 1'
#
loop_
_entity.id
_entity.type
_entity.pdbx_description
1 polymer ?
#
loop_
_entity_poly.entity_id
_entity_poly.type
_entity_poly.pdbx_seq_one_letter_code
_entity_poly.pdbx_strand_id
1 'polypeptide(L)'
;MPIDESKLVTLGSLKGAISRTKTEYLAAIAASGHAKFQKVDAVPEPSAAEENVLYLVKNQSTGKFDIYALIDGAMELLDDTTVDLEGYVTDEELAEALESTGAGTVYSATKSDLTTADSAIISAYFEEHSEVTPKEGDVFVITTTVSEVTYEMSAYWYDGTQWTAITGSVDADKVILRADITLAGDYTQFGNLTKAANGTATLQSQGKSVADVLTEILSKRLQPTITAQPSISGFNLSGAKAVEAGTKLATANYTAGTLNAGSYQYGPETGVTASNWVVQRITDQGNVQVASVDAASLDAGSDDNDGAGFTIGDQGGEGVVSTLRYKAIATHGAGVTAKDNLGSDSDPAVAIQAGTKEKTTSAYTPYRNYFYGATTDKPAVDSAYIRGLTKSNKAYAAGTITINVPAGAQRVCIACDATKTGVTKVINQTAMNADVTSTFSQSTVNVEGAEGYTAISYKVWVFEPAVPYENAATLQVTLG
;
A
#
# COMPACT_ATOMS: atom_id res chain seq x y z
N MET A 1 30.97 136.45 -24.88
CA MET A 1 30.82 136.45 -26.36
C MET A 1 29.52 135.71 -26.75
N PRO A 2 28.94 135.97 -27.94
CA PRO A 2 27.51 135.80 -28.32
C PRO A 2 27.08 134.38 -28.77
N ILE A 3 25.79 134.19 -29.09
CA ILE A 3 25.18 132.96 -29.64
C ILE A 3 25.56 132.78 -31.13
N ASP A 4 25.82 131.53 -31.50
CA ASP A 4 26.31 131.08 -32.80
C ASP A 4 25.16 130.52 -33.68
N GLU A 5 24.99 131.10 -34.87
CA GLU A 5 24.03 130.70 -35.91
C GLU A 5 24.31 129.30 -36.50
N SER A 6 25.42 128.67 -36.15
CA SER A 6 25.71 127.25 -36.46
C SER A 6 24.67 126.26 -35.92
N LYS A 7 23.70 126.71 -35.11
CA LYS A 7 22.68 125.88 -34.46
C LYS A 7 21.30 125.87 -35.14
N LEU A 8 21.12 126.49 -36.31
CA LEU A 8 19.85 126.47 -37.06
C LEU A 8 19.92 125.51 -38.28
N VAL A 9 19.06 124.48 -38.27
CA VAL A 9 19.00 123.42 -39.31
C VAL A 9 18.01 123.79 -40.42
N THR A 10 18.38 123.57 -41.68
CA THR A 10 17.54 123.88 -42.84
C THR A 10 16.76 122.67 -43.36
N LEU A 11 15.71 122.89 -44.15
CA LEU A 11 14.94 121.81 -44.76
C LEU A 11 15.79 120.96 -45.73
N GLY A 12 16.83 121.56 -46.35
CA GLY A 12 17.79 120.87 -47.20
C GLY A 12 18.61 119.83 -46.44
N SER A 13 19.04 120.16 -45.22
CA SER A 13 19.80 119.21 -44.38
C SER A 13 18.94 118.06 -43.86
N LEU A 14 17.63 118.28 -43.64
CA LEU A 14 16.72 117.21 -43.21
C LEU A 14 16.43 116.20 -44.33
N LYS A 15 16.19 116.66 -45.57
CA LYS A 15 15.95 115.76 -46.71
C LYS A 15 17.19 114.91 -47.06
N GLY A 16 18.38 115.51 -46.93
CA GLY A 16 19.65 114.79 -47.09
C GLY A 16 19.81 113.68 -46.04
N ALA A 17 19.47 113.96 -44.78
CA ALA A 17 19.59 112.99 -43.69
C ALA A 17 18.75 111.74 -43.93
N ILE A 18 17.47 111.89 -44.30
CA ILE A 18 16.56 110.75 -44.49
C ILE A 18 17.00 109.82 -45.64
N SER A 19 17.52 110.38 -46.74
CA SER A 19 18.03 109.57 -47.86
C SER A 19 19.32 108.82 -47.51
N ARG A 20 20.17 109.43 -46.65
CA ARG A 20 21.37 108.79 -46.13
C ARG A 20 21.02 107.61 -45.22
N THR A 21 20.07 107.81 -44.30
CA THR A 21 19.62 106.77 -43.37
C THR A 21 19.06 105.53 -44.07
N LYS A 22 18.27 105.68 -45.15
CA LYS A 22 17.76 104.53 -45.92
C LYS A 22 18.89 103.72 -46.58
N THR A 23 19.89 104.41 -47.11
CA THR A 23 21.05 103.77 -47.77
C THR A 23 21.91 103.06 -46.73
N GLU A 24 22.08 103.64 -45.55
CA GLU A 24 22.81 103.07 -44.43
C GLU A 24 22.12 101.82 -43.86
N TYR A 25 20.78 101.80 -43.73
CA TYR A 25 20.06 100.63 -43.22
C TYR A 25 20.14 99.41 -44.15
N LEU A 26 20.04 99.61 -45.48
CA LEU A 26 20.16 98.51 -46.43
C LEU A 26 21.59 97.95 -46.49
N ALA A 27 22.60 98.81 -46.34
CA ALA A 27 23.99 98.38 -46.21
C ALA A 27 24.24 97.62 -44.88
N ALA A 28 23.62 98.03 -43.78
CA ALA A 28 23.74 97.37 -42.49
C ALA A 28 23.09 95.97 -42.47
N ILE A 29 21.96 95.78 -43.16
CA ILE A 29 21.30 94.47 -43.27
C ILE A 29 22.12 93.51 -44.15
N ALA A 30 22.72 94.00 -45.25
CA ALA A 30 23.62 93.18 -46.07
C ALA A 30 24.92 92.81 -45.32
N ALA A 31 25.31 93.58 -44.30
CA ALA A 31 26.47 93.32 -43.46
C ALA A 31 26.19 92.35 -42.29
N SER A 32 24.94 91.97 -41.99
CA SER A 32 24.58 91.17 -40.79
C SER A 32 24.81 89.65 -40.96
N GLY A 33 25.90 89.25 -41.63
CA GLY A 33 26.26 87.89 -42.07
C GLY A 33 25.57 86.71 -41.36
N HIS A 34 24.89 85.85 -42.12
CA HIS A 34 24.24 84.65 -41.58
C HIS A 34 25.26 83.53 -41.33
N ALA A 35 25.11 82.81 -40.21
CA ALA A 35 25.99 81.69 -39.88
C ALA A 35 25.87 80.54 -40.89
N LYS A 36 27.01 80.01 -41.35
CA LYS A 36 27.09 78.82 -42.22
C LYS A 36 27.90 77.71 -41.56
N PHE A 37 27.60 76.46 -41.88
CA PHE A 37 28.39 75.30 -41.43
C PHE A 37 29.43 74.91 -42.47
N GLN A 38 30.65 74.63 -42.02
CA GLN A 38 31.74 74.18 -42.87
C GLN A 38 32.47 72.99 -42.24
N LYS A 39 32.50 71.87 -42.93
CA LYS A 39 33.31 70.73 -42.51
C LYS A 39 34.77 70.96 -42.91
N VAL A 40 35.68 70.72 -41.97
CA VAL A 40 37.12 70.86 -42.16
C VAL A 40 37.85 69.69 -41.50
N ASP A 41 39.05 69.39 -41.97
CA ASP A 41 39.83 68.24 -41.47
C ASP A 41 40.50 68.52 -40.12
N ALA A 42 40.72 69.78 -39.79
CA ALA A 42 41.26 70.27 -38.51
C ALA A 42 40.67 71.64 -38.17
N VAL A 43 40.74 72.05 -36.89
CA VAL A 43 40.34 73.39 -36.45
C VAL A 43 41.18 74.42 -37.22
N PRO A 44 40.58 75.39 -37.93
CA PRO A 44 41.34 76.43 -38.61
C PRO A 44 42.12 77.29 -37.64
N GLU A 45 43.23 77.88 -38.08
CA GLU A 45 43.87 78.93 -37.30
C GLU A 45 42.96 80.18 -37.23
N PRO A 46 42.87 80.90 -36.11
CA PRO A 46 41.94 82.03 -35.96
C PRO A 46 42.11 83.11 -37.05
N SER A 47 43.34 83.33 -37.52
CA SER A 47 43.64 84.30 -38.59
C SER A 47 43.16 83.89 -39.98
N ALA A 48 42.83 82.61 -40.19
CA ALA A 48 42.34 82.05 -41.44
C ALA A 48 40.85 81.64 -41.36
N ALA A 49 40.25 81.73 -40.18
CA ALA A 49 38.84 81.45 -39.97
C ALA A 49 37.96 82.65 -40.36
N GLU A 50 36.80 82.36 -40.95
CA GLU A 50 35.81 83.37 -41.31
C GLU A 50 34.86 83.60 -40.13
N GLU A 51 34.56 84.88 -39.84
CA GLU A 51 33.49 85.22 -38.90
C GLU A 51 32.15 84.65 -39.39
N ASN A 52 31.31 84.21 -38.45
CA ASN A 52 30.01 83.58 -38.72
C ASN A 52 30.11 82.22 -39.46
N VAL A 53 31.19 81.46 -39.25
CA VAL A 53 31.31 80.07 -39.71
C VAL A 53 31.44 79.11 -38.53
N LEU A 54 30.59 78.08 -38.53
CA LEU A 54 30.65 76.97 -37.59
C LEU A 54 31.41 75.81 -38.25
N TYR A 55 32.62 75.57 -37.77
CA TYR A 55 33.53 74.56 -38.27
C TYR A 55 33.29 73.20 -37.61
N LEU A 56 32.95 72.20 -38.42
CA LEU A 56 32.75 70.82 -37.97
C LEU A 56 34.07 70.05 -38.16
N VAL A 57 34.72 69.67 -37.06
CA VAL A 57 36.02 68.96 -37.05
C VAL A 57 35.82 67.56 -36.50
N LYS A 58 36.32 66.53 -37.19
CA LYS A 58 36.14 65.14 -36.71
C LYS A 58 37.12 64.85 -35.58
N ASN A 59 36.60 64.54 -34.40
CA ASN A 59 37.39 64.01 -33.29
C ASN A 59 37.82 62.57 -33.61
N GLN A 60 39.13 62.32 -33.66
CA GLN A 60 39.64 61.01 -34.04
C GLN A 60 39.45 59.95 -32.95
N SER A 61 39.39 60.36 -31.68
CA SER A 61 39.24 59.46 -30.54
C SER A 61 37.80 58.95 -30.41
N THR A 62 36.81 59.83 -30.61
CA THR A 62 35.38 59.48 -30.46
C THR A 62 34.71 59.13 -31.80
N GLY A 63 35.30 59.52 -32.93
CA GLY A 63 34.75 59.34 -34.27
C GLY A 63 33.60 60.29 -34.63
N LYS A 64 33.23 61.22 -33.74
CA LYS A 64 32.16 62.20 -33.91
C LYS A 64 32.72 63.57 -34.32
N PHE A 65 31.84 64.51 -34.70
CA PHE A 65 32.24 65.88 -35.07
C PHE A 65 32.05 66.82 -33.88
N ASP A 66 33.11 67.56 -33.57
CA ASP A 66 33.13 68.66 -32.62
C ASP A 66 32.89 69.97 -33.38
N ILE A 67 32.20 70.92 -32.76
CA ILE A 67 31.83 72.20 -33.40
C ILE A 67 32.70 73.32 -32.85
N TYR A 68 33.40 74.02 -33.74
CA TYR A 68 34.23 75.17 -33.40
C TYR A 68 33.75 76.45 -34.09
N ALA A 69 33.94 77.60 -33.45
CA ALA A 69 33.63 78.91 -34.03
C ALA A 69 34.70 79.95 -33.69
N LEU A 70 34.91 80.92 -34.58
CA LEU A 70 35.75 82.08 -34.26
C LEU A 70 34.95 83.03 -33.35
N ILE A 71 35.36 83.14 -32.09
CA ILE A 71 34.77 84.02 -31.09
C ILE A 71 35.88 84.87 -30.49
N ASP A 72 35.73 86.19 -30.57
CA ASP A 72 36.69 87.18 -30.02
C ASP A 72 38.16 86.94 -30.45
N GLY A 73 38.36 86.47 -31.69
CA GLY A 73 39.69 86.24 -32.27
C GLY A 73 40.34 84.90 -31.90
N ALA A 74 39.62 84.00 -31.24
CA ALA A 74 40.06 82.63 -30.94
C ALA A 74 39.07 81.58 -31.48
N MET A 75 39.58 80.42 -31.85
CA MET A 75 38.71 79.28 -32.19
C MET A 75 38.27 78.58 -30.91
N GLU A 76 36.99 78.69 -30.58
CA GLU A 76 36.39 78.12 -29.38
C GLU A 76 35.60 76.86 -29.71
N LEU A 77 35.71 75.84 -28.86
CA LEU A 77 34.91 74.60 -28.93
C LEU A 77 33.54 74.89 -28.31
N LEU A 78 32.48 74.68 -29.09
CA LEU A 78 31.11 74.97 -28.66
C LEU A 78 30.35 73.74 -28.16
N ASP A 79 30.70 72.55 -28.64
CA ASP A 79 30.05 71.29 -28.25
C ASP A 79 30.99 70.10 -28.45
N ASP A 80 31.08 69.22 -27.44
CA ASP A 80 31.76 67.91 -27.47
C ASP A 80 30.79 66.84 -26.96
N THR A 81 30.82 65.67 -27.59
CA THR A 81 29.85 64.57 -27.41
C THR A 81 30.32 63.48 -26.43
N THR A 82 31.26 63.80 -25.54
CA THR A 82 31.79 62.91 -24.49
C THR A 82 30.93 62.98 -23.21
N VAL A 83 30.80 61.85 -22.48
CA VAL A 83 30.09 61.76 -21.19
C VAL A 83 31.10 61.41 -20.11
N ASP A 84 31.17 62.19 -19.04
CA ASP A 84 32.01 61.95 -17.87
C ASP A 84 31.24 61.14 -16.80
N LEU A 85 31.88 60.09 -16.27
CA LEU A 85 31.35 59.17 -15.26
C LEU A 85 32.19 59.16 -13.97
N GLU A 86 33.19 60.04 -13.84
CA GLU A 86 33.96 60.17 -12.60
C GLU A 86 33.04 60.61 -11.44
N GLY A 87 32.95 59.78 -10.39
CA GLY A 87 32.18 60.05 -9.17
C GLY A 87 30.81 59.35 -9.02
N TYR A 88 30.46 58.38 -9.88
CA TYR A 88 29.14 57.71 -9.81
C TYR A 88 29.02 56.61 -8.73
N VAL A 89 30.14 55.97 -8.39
CA VAL A 89 30.33 55.10 -7.21
C VAL A 89 31.79 55.21 -6.83
N THR A 90 32.09 55.69 -5.63
CA THR A 90 33.46 55.69 -5.11
C THR A 90 33.83 54.34 -4.51
N ASP A 91 35.11 53.98 -4.53
CA ASP A 91 35.61 52.76 -3.88
C ASP A 91 35.29 52.76 -2.37
N GLU A 92 35.23 53.95 -1.75
CA GLU A 92 34.87 54.14 -0.34
C GLU A 92 33.38 53.88 -0.06
N GLU A 93 32.46 54.38 -0.90
CA GLU A 93 31.03 54.08 -0.78
C GLU A 93 30.73 52.59 -1.00
N LEU A 94 31.47 51.94 -1.89
CA LEU A 94 31.37 50.50 -2.10
C LEU A 94 31.91 49.72 -0.88
N ALA A 95 33.03 50.17 -0.31
CA ALA A 95 33.63 49.55 0.88
C ALA A 95 32.73 49.66 2.13
N GLU A 96 32.17 50.85 2.40
CA GLU A 96 31.23 51.05 3.52
C GLU A 96 29.96 50.21 3.34
N ALA A 97 29.42 50.14 2.12
CA ALA A 97 28.26 49.29 1.83
C ALA A 97 28.58 47.80 2.10
N LEU A 98 29.77 47.32 1.72
CA LEU A 98 30.20 45.94 1.95
C LEU A 98 30.43 45.63 3.44
N GLU A 99 31.03 46.53 4.21
CA GLU A 99 31.20 46.33 5.67
C GLU A 99 29.86 46.19 6.39
N SER A 100 28.83 46.94 5.96
CA SER A 100 27.50 46.91 6.57
C SER A 100 26.69 45.63 6.28
N THR A 101 27.15 44.76 5.36
CA THR A 101 26.40 43.55 4.97
C THR A 101 26.48 42.39 5.97
N GLY A 102 27.27 42.50 7.04
CA GLY A 102 27.27 41.51 8.13
C GLY A 102 27.70 40.11 7.71
N ALA A 103 28.48 39.97 6.62
CA ALA A 103 29.00 38.68 6.19
C ALA A 103 30.05 38.17 7.20
N GLY A 104 29.67 37.17 7.98
CA GLY A 104 30.59 36.43 8.84
C GLY A 104 31.63 35.66 8.03
N THR A 105 32.84 35.58 8.55
CA THR A 105 33.93 34.78 7.99
C THR A 105 33.77 33.33 8.43
N VAL A 106 34.04 32.38 7.52
CA VAL A 106 34.10 30.95 7.87
C VAL A 106 35.56 30.56 8.11
N TYR A 107 35.87 30.16 9.35
CA TYR A 107 37.14 29.55 9.72
C TYR A 107 36.99 28.03 9.80
N SER A 108 38.10 27.31 9.68
CA SER A 108 38.08 25.86 9.81
C SER A 108 39.36 25.29 10.40
N ALA A 109 39.23 24.22 11.18
CA ALA A 109 40.36 23.45 11.68
C ALA A 109 40.07 21.94 11.63
N THR A 110 41.14 21.14 11.66
CA THR A 110 41.03 19.68 11.77
C THR A 110 41.37 19.25 13.19
N LYS A 111 40.47 18.48 13.81
CA LYS A 111 40.68 17.83 15.10
C LYS A 111 41.07 16.37 14.89
N SER A 112 42.28 15.98 15.32
CA SER A 112 42.82 14.62 15.14
C SER A 112 42.69 13.69 16.35
N ASP A 113 42.12 14.19 17.45
CA ASP A 113 41.88 13.44 18.68
C ASP A 113 40.45 13.68 19.17
N LEU A 114 39.70 12.59 19.35
CA LEU A 114 38.31 12.61 19.80
C LEU A 114 38.15 13.12 21.24
N THR A 115 39.22 13.12 22.04
CA THR A 115 39.21 13.53 23.45
C THR A 115 39.51 15.02 23.64
N THR A 116 40.02 15.69 22.61
CA THR A 116 40.29 17.13 22.67
C THR A 116 38.99 17.92 22.58
N ALA A 117 38.81 18.89 23.48
CA ALA A 117 37.65 19.77 23.47
C ALA A 117 37.68 20.71 22.26
N ASP A 118 36.53 20.92 21.63
CA ASP A 118 36.40 21.79 20.46
C ASP A 118 36.77 23.25 20.77
N SER A 119 36.46 23.71 21.98
CA SER A 119 36.90 25.04 22.46
C SER A 119 38.43 25.19 22.47
N ALA A 120 39.17 24.11 22.78
CA ALA A 120 40.63 24.14 22.75
C ALA A 120 41.18 24.23 21.32
N ILE A 121 40.53 23.57 20.35
CA ILE A 121 40.89 23.67 18.93
C ILE A 121 40.65 25.08 18.40
N ILE A 122 39.50 25.68 18.74
CA ILE A 122 39.17 27.04 18.34
C ILE A 122 40.16 28.04 18.96
N SER A 123 40.44 27.93 20.26
CA SER A 123 41.43 28.79 20.93
C SER A 123 42.82 28.67 20.30
N ALA A 124 43.28 27.45 20.05
CA ALA A 124 44.59 27.21 19.43
C ALA A 124 44.68 27.83 18.03
N TYR A 125 43.60 27.77 17.24
CA TYR A 125 43.55 28.40 15.92
C TYR A 125 43.77 29.92 16.00
N PHE A 126 43.08 30.61 16.90
CA PHE A 126 43.22 32.07 17.05
C PHE A 126 44.48 32.51 17.80
N GLU A 127 45.10 31.62 18.57
CA GLU A 127 46.47 31.84 19.08
C GLU A 127 47.50 31.78 17.96
N GLU A 128 47.36 30.84 17.02
CA GLU A 128 48.23 30.71 15.85
C GLU A 128 47.99 31.82 14.80
N HIS A 129 46.74 32.25 14.63
CA HIS A 129 46.31 33.26 13.66
C HIS A 129 45.94 34.58 14.35
N SER A 130 46.87 35.14 15.13
CA SER A 130 46.65 36.36 15.92
C SER A 130 46.34 37.63 15.10
N GLU A 131 46.51 37.58 13.78
CA GLU A 131 46.16 38.62 12.82
C GLU A 131 44.65 38.74 12.56
N VAL A 132 43.84 37.73 12.93
CA VAL A 132 42.39 37.74 12.81
C VAL A 132 41.72 37.77 14.18
N THR A 133 40.75 38.68 14.35
CA THR A 133 39.92 38.74 15.55
C THR A 133 38.50 38.31 15.20
N PRO A 134 37.90 37.32 15.90
CA PRO A 134 36.52 36.90 15.67
C PRO A 134 35.55 38.08 15.78
N LYS A 135 34.60 38.18 14.85
CA LYS A 135 33.50 39.15 14.88
C LYS A 135 32.15 38.44 14.93
N GLU A 136 31.14 39.14 15.47
CA GLU A 136 29.78 38.59 15.53
C GLU A 136 29.31 38.13 14.14
N GLY A 137 28.74 36.93 14.09
CA GLY A 137 28.30 36.30 12.84
C GLY A 137 29.35 35.40 12.16
N ASP A 138 30.61 35.43 12.61
CA ASP A 138 31.62 34.48 12.13
C ASP A 138 31.23 33.03 12.45
N VAL A 139 31.67 32.10 11.60
CA VAL A 139 31.42 30.66 11.74
C VAL A 139 32.75 29.92 11.84
N PHE A 140 32.85 28.96 12.76
CA PHE A 140 34.00 28.07 12.87
C PHE A 140 33.55 26.63 12.59
N VAL A 141 34.21 25.95 11.67
CA VAL A 141 33.94 24.56 11.32
C VAL A 141 35.09 23.67 11.78
N ILE A 142 34.80 22.72 12.67
CA ILE A 142 35.77 21.72 13.11
C ILE A 142 35.47 20.42 12.39
N THR A 143 36.43 19.94 11.59
CA THR A 143 36.36 18.61 10.98
C THR A 143 37.13 17.64 11.86
N THR A 144 36.43 16.70 12.48
CA THR A 144 37.06 15.70 13.35
C THR A 144 37.46 14.48 12.52
N THR A 145 38.76 14.30 12.27
CA THR A 145 39.31 13.22 11.46
C THR A 145 40.38 12.46 12.23
N VAL A 146 40.15 11.18 12.51
CA VAL A 146 41.13 10.31 13.21
C VAL A 146 41.44 9.12 12.34
N SER A 147 42.72 8.88 12.05
CA SER A 147 43.19 7.78 11.19
C SER A 147 42.45 7.72 9.85
N GLU A 148 42.36 8.86 9.14
CA GLU A 148 41.69 9.01 7.84
C GLU A 148 40.16 8.83 7.83
N VAL A 149 39.52 8.61 8.98
CA VAL A 149 38.05 8.56 9.11
C VAL A 149 37.53 9.87 9.66
N THR A 150 36.64 10.54 8.93
CA THR A 150 35.90 11.72 9.43
C THR A 150 34.70 11.27 10.25
N TYR A 151 34.67 11.69 11.52
CA TYR A 151 33.63 11.32 12.48
C TYR A 151 32.50 12.34 12.54
N GLU A 152 32.83 13.63 12.43
CA GLU A 152 31.90 14.73 12.67
C GLU A 152 32.43 16.02 12.03
N MET A 153 31.50 16.86 11.57
CA MET A 153 31.76 18.27 11.26
C MET A 153 30.88 19.12 12.17
N SER A 154 31.50 19.76 13.17
CA SER A 154 30.80 20.60 14.14
C SER A 154 30.94 22.06 13.71
N ALA A 155 29.86 22.83 13.79
CA ALA A 155 29.86 24.24 13.42
C ALA A 155 29.50 25.12 14.62
N TYR A 156 30.23 26.21 14.79
CA TYR A 156 30.07 27.18 15.85
C TYR A 156 29.85 28.56 15.25
N TRP A 157 28.98 29.36 15.85
CA TRP A 157 28.79 30.75 15.50
C TRP A 157 29.36 31.63 16.61
N TYR A 158 30.02 32.73 16.25
CA TYR A 158 30.50 33.70 17.21
C TYR A 158 29.40 34.74 17.48
N ASP A 159 28.98 34.85 18.73
CA ASP A 159 27.88 35.73 19.15
C ASP A 159 28.32 37.16 19.53
N GLY A 160 29.57 37.50 19.22
CA GLY A 160 30.20 38.75 19.66
C GLY A 160 30.92 38.63 21.01
N THR A 161 30.71 37.54 21.75
CA THR A 161 31.39 37.27 23.03
C THR A 161 32.07 35.91 23.06
N GLN A 162 31.42 34.87 22.55
CA GLN A 162 31.90 33.49 22.60
C GLN A 162 31.48 32.68 21.36
N TRP A 163 32.19 31.57 21.15
CA TRP A 163 31.81 30.56 20.17
C TRP A 163 30.72 29.65 20.75
N THR A 164 29.56 29.65 20.10
CA THR A 164 28.39 28.88 20.50
C THR A 164 28.08 27.84 19.43
N ALA A 165 27.81 26.59 19.80
CA ALA A 165 27.50 25.54 18.82
C ALA A 165 26.22 25.90 18.04
N ILE A 166 26.27 25.77 16.72
CA ILE A 166 25.10 25.95 15.83
C ILE A 166 24.13 24.77 15.97
N THR A 167 24.65 23.59 16.31
CA THR A 167 23.85 22.38 16.53
C THR A 167 23.16 22.45 17.90
N GLY A 168 21.83 22.61 17.91
CA GLY A 168 20.98 22.53 19.10
C GLY A 168 20.78 21.09 19.62
N SER A 169 19.60 20.78 20.18
CA SER A 169 19.26 19.42 20.62
C SER A 169 19.40 18.40 19.48
N VAL A 170 20.11 17.31 19.74
CA VAL A 170 20.29 16.20 18.79
C VAL A 170 19.32 15.07 19.15
N ASP A 171 18.59 14.55 18.16
CA ASP A 171 17.70 13.40 18.37
C ASP A 171 18.51 12.17 18.84
N ALA A 172 17.99 11.41 19.80
CA ALA A 172 18.71 10.30 20.41
C ALA A 172 19.03 9.14 19.43
N ASP A 173 18.30 9.04 18.31
CA ASP A 173 18.57 8.11 17.21
C ASP A 173 19.78 8.54 16.34
N LYS A 174 20.22 9.80 16.45
CA LYS A 174 21.40 10.36 15.76
C LYS A 174 22.67 10.39 16.63
N VAL A 175 22.55 10.13 17.93
CA VAL A 175 23.69 10.05 18.85
C VAL A 175 24.23 8.62 18.86
N ILE A 176 25.33 8.38 18.15
CA ILE A 176 25.92 7.04 17.99
C ILE A 176 26.96 6.76 19.07
N LEU A 177 26.81 5.63 19.78
CA LEU A 177 27.79 5.18 20.76
C LEU A 177 29.03 4.62 20.05
N ARG A 178 30.19 5.11 20.45
CA ARG A 178 31.48 4.80 19.81
C ARG A 178 32.14 3.51 20.30
N ALA A 179 31.68 3.01 21.43
CA ALA A 179 32.21 1.80 22.05
C ALA A 179 31.06 0.96 22.62
N ASP A 180 31.36 -0.33 22.81
CA ASP A 180 30.51 -1.23 23.54
C ASP A 180 30.49 -0.88 25.04
N ILE A 181 29.35 -1.14 25.69
CA ILE A 181 29.18 -0.90 27.11
C ILE A 181 29.46 -2.21 27.86
N THR A 182 30.42 -2.18 28.78
CA THR A 182 30.66 -3.29 29.72
C THR A 182 29.60 -3.30 30.80
N LEU A 183 28.90 -4.42 30.92
CA LEU A 183 27.95 -4.71 32.00
C LEU A 183 28.70 -5.39 33.15
N ALA A 184 28.68 -4.79 34.35
CA ALA A 184 29.32 -5.31 35.56
C ALA A 184 28.44 -5.01 36.80
N GLY A 185 28.62 -5.77 37.89
CA GLY A 185 27.83 -5.66 39.13
C GLY A 185 27.15 -6.99 39.50
N ASP A 186 26.42 -7.05 40.62
CA ASP A 186 25.73 -8.26 41.12
C ASP A 186 24.27 -8.32 40.62
N TYR A 187 24.09 -8.82 39.40
CA TYR A 187 22.78 -9.07 38.79
C TYR A 187 22.91 -10.07 37.63
N THR A 188 21.80 -10.73 37.30
CA THR A 188 21.77 -11.75 36.24
C THR A 188 21.08 -11.29 34.95
N GLN A 189 20.25 -10.25 35.00
CA GLN A 189 19.55 -9.71 33.84
C GLN A 189 19.39 -8.18 33.93
N PHE A 190 19.53 -7.51 32.79
CA PHE A 190 19.21 -6.09 32.60
C PHE A 190 18.55 -5.91 31.23
N GLY A 191 17.25 -5.58 31.21
CA GLY A 191 16.45 -5.62 29.99
C GLY A 191 16.47 -6.99 29.34
N ASN A 192 16.87 -7.02 28.07
CA ASN A 192 17.01 -8.24 27.27
C ASN A 192 18.34 -8.99 27.48
N LEU A 193 19.29 -8.42 28.23
CA LEU A 193 20.66 -8.91 28.35
C LEU A 193 20.80 -9.79 29.60
N THR A 194 21.49 -10.92 29.47
CA THR A 194 21.77 -11.84 30.57
C THR A 194 23.27 -12.00 30.81
N LYS A 195 23.67 -12.09 32.09
CA LYS A 195 25.06 -12.37 32.49
C LYS A 195 25.10 -13.21 33.77
N ALA A 196 26.25 -13.79 34.09
CA ALA A 196 26.45 -14.38 35.41
C ALA A 196 26.39 -13.29 36.49
N ALA A 197 25.84 -13.62 37.68
CA ALA A 197 25.58 -12.66 38.76
C ALA A 197 26.77 -11.74 39.04
N ASN A 198 27.97 -12.31 39.26
CA ASN A 198 29.22 -11.58 39.50
C ASN A 198 30.13 -11.48 38.27
N GLY A 199 29.67 -11.94 37.10
CA GLY A 199 30.43 -11.87 35.86
C GLY A 199 30.24 -10.53 35.14
N THR A 200 31.09 -10.27 34.15
CA THR A 200 30.88 -9.20 33.18
C THR A 200 30.21 -9.72 31.92
N ALA A 201 29.55 -8.84 31.19
CA ALA A 201 29.11 -9.07 29.81
C ALA A 201 29.29 -7.80 28.99
N THR A 202 29.15 -7.89 27.67
CA THR A 202 29.28 -6.75 26.78
C THR A 202 27.94 -6.48 26.11
N LEU A 203 27.40 -5.28 26.32
CA LEU A 203 26.33 -4.74 25.48
C LEU A 203 26.96 -4.24 24.19
N GLN A 204 26.63 -4.90 23.09
CA GLN A 204 27.03 -4.53 21.72
C GLN A 204 26.34 -3.21 21.31
N SER A 205 26.85 -2.08 21.81
CA SER A 205 26.33 -0.73 21.60
C SER A 205 27.14 0.07 20.60
N GLN A 206 28.35 -0.36 20.26
CA GLN A 206 29.17 0.34 19.28
C GLN A 206 28.44 0.44 17.94
N GLY A 207 28.36 1.66 17.39
CA GLY A 207 27.66 1.94 16.14
C GLY A 207 26.14 2.04 16.26
N LYS A 208 25.56 1.81 17.44
CA LYS A 208 24.12 1.97 17.69
C LYS A 208 23.81 3.36 18.25
N SER A 209 22.58 3.81 18.01
CA SER A 209 22.10 5.05 18.60
C SER A 209 21.81 4.90 20.10
N VAL A 210 21.81 6.01 20.84
CA VAL A 210 21.37 6.03 22.25
C VAL A 210 19.92 5.52 22.36
N ALA A 211 19.06 5.88 21.41
CA ALA A 211 17.67 5.40 21.37
C ALA A 211 17.58 3.86 21.26
N ASP A 212 18.38 3.25 20.38
CA ASP A 212 18.40 1.79 20.22
C ASP A 212 18.90 1.08 21.48
N VAL A 213 19.95 1.64 22.11
CA VAL A 213 20.51 1.08 23.34
C VAL A 213 19.52 1.18 24.50
N LEU A 214 18.86 2.33 24.67
CA LEU A 214 17.81 2.48 25.69
C LEU A 214 16.65 1.53 25.42
N THR A 215 16.27 1.33 24.16
CA THR A 215 15.23 0.36 23.80
C THR A 215 15.65 -1.06 24.17
N GLU A 216 16.88 -1.47 23.88
CA GLU A 216 17.38 -2.81 24.18
C GLU A 216 17.41 -3.12 25.69
N ILE A 217 17.73 -2.13 26.52
CA ILE A 217 17.87 -2.32 27.98
C ILE A 217 16.60 -2.04 28.79
N LEU A 218 15.70 -1.19 28.30
CA LEU A 218 14.46 -0.83 29.00
C LEU A 218 13.24 -1.64 28.54
N SER A 219 13.34 -2.36 27.42
CA SER A 219 12.30 -3.25 26.93
C SER A 219 12.48 -4.69 27.41
N LYS A 220 11.39 -5.47 27.29
CA LYS A 220 11.44 -6.92 27.35
C LYS A 220 10.97 -7.49 26.02
N ARG A 221 11.86 -8.20 25.34
CA ARG A 221 11.64 -8.90 24.08
C ARG A 221 10.85 -10.17 24.36
N LEU A 222 9.74 -10.32 23.64
CA LEU A 222 8.82 -11.45 23.72
C LEU A 222 8.79 -12.11 22.35
N GLN A 223 9.16 -13.39 22.33
CA GLN A 223 9.10 -14.18 21.11
C GLN A 223 7.65 -14.43 20.69
N PRO A 224 7.34 -14.35 19.39
CA PRO A 224 5.99 -14.57 18.89
C PRO A 224 5.57 -16.03 19.02
N THR A 225 4.26 -16.24 18.95
CA THR A 225 3.67 -17.57 18.73
C THR A 225 2.89 -17.61 17.42
N ILE A 226 2.77 -18.82 16.84
CA ILE A 226 1.86 -19.06 15.71
C ILE A 226 0.44 -19.14 16.28
N THR A 227 -0.42 -18.17 15.94
CA THR A 227 -1.78 -18.06 16.48
C THR A 227 -2.79 -18.85 15.65
N ALA A 228 -2.52 -19.07 14.36
CA ALA A 228 -3.29 -19.96 13.51
C ALA A 228 -2.40 -20.65 12.47
N GLN A 229 -2.66 -21.93 12.25
CA GLN A 229 -2.04 -22.71 11.18
C GLN A 229 -2.78 -22.50 9.85
N PRO A 230 -2.10 -22.64 8.69
CA PRO A 230 -2.78 -22.58 7.40
C PRO A 230 -3.90 -23.63 7.33
N SER A 231 -5.00 -23.30 6.64
CA SER A 231 -6.13 -24.21 6.51
C SER A 231 -6.94 -23.94 5.24
N ILE A 232 -7.60 -24.98 4.71
CA ILE A 232 -8.40 -24.87 3.50
C ILE A 232 -9.82 -24.40 3.85
N SER A 233 -10.33 -23.42 3.13
CA SER A 233 -11.71 -22.94 3.20
C SER A 233 -12.42 -23.05 1.85
N GLY A 234 -13.76 -22.87 1.81
CA GLY A 234 -14.53 -22.88 0.57
C GLY A 234 -14.83 -24.24 -0.08
N PHE A 235 -13.98 -25.26 0.11
CA PHE A 235 -14.12 -26.57 -0.56
C PHE A 235 -15.24 -27.46 0.03
N ASN A 236 -16.25 -27.78 -0.80
CA ASN A 236 -17.44 -28.58 -0.46
C ASN A 236 -17.90 -29.42 -1.65
N LEU A 237 -18.59 -30.54 -1.39
CA LEU A 237 -19.28 -31.35 -2.41
C LEU A 237 -20.73 -30.89 -2.52
N SER A 238 -21.12 -30.40 -3.70
CA SER A 238 -22.47 -29.92 -3.96
C SER A 238 -23.49 -31.05 -3.85
N GLY A 239 -24.54 -30.82 -3.06
CA GLY A 239 -25.64 -31.78 -2.89
C GLY A 239 -25.37 -32.96 -1.98
N ALA A 240 -24.19 -33.04 -1.34
CA ALA A 240 -23.83 -34.10 -0.41
C ALA A 240 -24.88 -34.28 0.70
N LYS A 241 -25.53 -35.46 0.72
CA LYS A 241 -26.56 -35.84 1.70
C LYS A 241 -26.83 -37.34 1.62
N ALA A 242 -27.63 -37.84 2.56
CA ALA A 242 -28.21 -39.17 2.43
C ALA A 242 -29.23 -39.20 1.27
N VAL A 243 -29.12 -40.17 0.37
CA VAL A 243 -29.99 -40.38 -0.80
C VAL A 243 -30.51 -41.82 -0.86
N GLU A 244 -31.62 -42.07 -1.55
CA GLU A 244 -32.18 -43.42 -1.64
C GLU A 244 -31.19 -44.34 -2.37
N ALA A 245 -30.91 -45.51 -1.81
CA ALA A 245 -30.01 -46.50 -2.41
C ALA A 245 -30.45 -46.82 -3.85
N GLY A 246 -29.52 -46.69 -4.80
CA GLY A 246 -29.77 -46.76 -6.24
C GLY A 246 -29.77 -45.40 -6.95
N THR A 247 -29.65 -44.29 -6.22
CA THR A 247 -29.57 -42.95 -6.81
C THR A 247 -28.35 -42.85 -7.71
N LYS A 248 -28.56 -42.50 -8.99
CA LYS A 248 -27.48 -42.27 -9.95
C LYS A 248 -27.08 -40.81 -10.00
N LEU A 249 -25.79 -40.57 -10.04
CA LEU A 249 -25.17 -39.27 -10.27
C LEU A 249 -24.33 -39.40 -11.53
N ALA A 250 -24.72 -38.73 -12.61
CA ALA A 250 -23.89 -38.67 -13.81
C ALA A 250 -22.56 -37.94 -13.52
N THR A 251 -22.60 -36.94 -12.65
CA THR A 251 -21.45 -36.12 -12.27
C THR A 251 -21.59 -35.65 -10.83
N ALA A 252 -20.47 -35.58 -10.11
CA ALA A 252 -20.35 -34.98 -8.78
C ALA A 252 -19.57 -33.66 -8.89
N ASN A 253 -20.13 -32.57 -8.36
CA ASN A 253 -19.53 -31.24 -8.45
C ASN A 253 -18.99 -30.79 -7.08
N TYR A 254 -17.78 -30.24 -7.05
CA TYR A 254 -17.20 -29.63 -5.85
C TYR A 254 -16.90 -28.14 -6.06
N THR A 255 -17.01 -27.37 -4.99
CA THR A 255 -16.77 -25.92 -5.00
C THR A 255 -15.28 -25.59 -4.93
N ALA A 256 -14.94 -24.36 -5.30
CA ALA A 256 -13.59 -23.82 -5.19
C ALA A 256 -13.02 -23.89 -3.76
N GLY A 257 -11.70 -23.93 -3.64
CA GLY A 257 -10.97 -23.96 -2.37
C GLY A 257 -9.91 -22.87 -2.28
N THR A 258 -9.77 -22.26 -1.10
CA THR A 258 -8.71 -21.26 -0.82
C THR A 258 -7.91 -21.67 0.41
N LEU A 259 -6.63 -21.34 0.45
CA LEU A 259 -5.77 -21.56 1.61
C LEU A 259 -5.70 -20.27 2.44
N ASN A 260 -6.17 -20.32 3.68
CA ASN A 260 -5.85 -19.29 4.66
C ASN A 260 -4.37 -19.43 5.05
N ALA A 261 -3.62 -18.34 5.05
CA ALA A 261 -2.17 -18.34 5.24
C ALA A 261 -1.73 -18.59 6.70
N GLY A 262 -2.67 -18.69 7.65
CA GLY A 262 -2.36 -18.69 9.09
C GLY A 262 -2.02 -17.29 9.59
N SER A 263 -1.58 -17.19 10.85
CA SER A 263 -1.23 -15.91 11.47
C SER A 263 -0.18 -16.04 12.58
N TYR A 264 0.56 -14.94 12.79
CA TYR A 264 1.50 -14.75 13.90
C TYR A 264 0.94 -13.76 14.92
N GLN A 265 1.46 -13.80 16.15
CA GLN A 265 1.07 -12.89 17.23
C GLN A 265 1.47 -11.42 16.97
N TYR A 266 2.67 -11.17 16.44
CA TYR A 266 3.22 -9.82 16.25
C TYR A 266 3.51 -9.47 14.77
N GLY A 267 3.02 -10.28 13.83
CA GLY A 267 3.28 -10.10 12.40
C GLY A 267 4.64 -10.66 11.93
N PRO A 268 5.06 -10.41 10.68
CA PRO A 268 4.23 -9.83 9.62
C PRO A 268 3.15 -10.84 9.17
N GLU A 269 2.43 -10.54 8.09
CA GLU A 269 1.67 -11.59 7.40
C GLU A 269 2.59 -12.77 7.03
N THR A 270 2.07 -13.99 7.11
CA THR A 270 2.91 -15.19 7.03
C THR A 270 3.53 -15.40 5.64
N GLY A 271 2.94 -14.82 4.59
CA GLY A 271 3.34 -15.01 3.20
C GLY A 271 3.04 -16.42 2.65
N VAL A 272 2.39 -17.29 3.43
CA VAL A 272 2.08 -18.66 3.02
C VAL A 272 1.04 -18.65 1.91
N THR A 273 1.41 -19.22 0.77
CA THR A 273 0.53 -19.42 -0.39
C THR A 273 0.59 -20.88 -0.82
N ALA A 274 -0.52 -21.38 -1.36
CA ALA A 274 -0.54 -22.72 -1.94
C ALA A 274 0.31 -22.72 -3.22
N SER A 275 1.11 -23.77 -3.41
CA SER A 275 1.85 -24.01 -4.65
C SER A 275 1.18 -25.06 -5.53
N ASN A 276 0.43 -25.99 -4.92
CA ASN A 276 -0.27 -27.06 -5.61
C ASN A 276 -1.53 -27.49 -4.86
N TRP A 277 -2.55 -27.88 -5.60
CA TRP A 277 -3.77 -28.50 -5.09
C TRP A 277 -3.96 -29.88 -5.73
N VAL A 278 -4.29 -30.86 -4.90
CA VAL A 278 -4.75 -32.19 -5.30
C VAL A 278 -6.18 -32.41 -4.81
N VAL A 279 -7.05 -32.90 -5.69
CA VAL A 279 -8.39 -33.35 -5.29
C VAL A 279 -8.45 -34.87 -5.39
N GLN A 280 -8.84 -35.52 -4.29
CA GLN A 280 -9.06 -36.95 -4.22
C GLN A 280 -10.55 -37.24 -4.04
N ARG A 281 -11.10 -38.08 -4.93
CA ARG A 281 -12.35 -38.77 -4.70
C ARG A 281 -12.13 -39.85 -3.64
N ILE A 282 -12.98 -39.88 -2.62
CA ILE A 282 -12.96 -40.86 -1.53
C ILE A 282 -14.26 -41.64 -1.54
N THR A 283 -14.12 -42.95 -1.68
CA THR A 283 -15.24 -43.91 -1.65
C THR A 283 -14.92 -45.07 -0.71
N ASP A 284 -15.89 -45.95 -0.48
CA ASP A 284 -15.67 -47.23 0.21
C ASP A 284 -14.81 -48.22 -0.60
N GLN A 285 -14.58 -47.94 -1.88
CA GLN A 285 -13.71 -48.73 -2.75
C GLN A 285 -12.25 -48.21 -2.78
N GLY A 286 -11.99 -47.06 -2.16
CA GLY A 286 -10.67 -46.45 -2.10
C GLY A 286 -10.64 -44.99 -2.53
N ASN A 287 -9.41 -44.45 -2.61
CA ASN A 287 -9.15 -43.06 -2.95
C ASN A 287 -8.54 -42.96 -4.36
N VAL A 288 -9.05 -42.04 -5.17
CA VAL A 288 -8.56 -41.77 -6.53
C VAL A 288 -8.27 -40.29 -6.65
N GLN A 289 -7.10 -39.92 -7.17
CA GLN A 289 -6.80 -38.53 -7.52
C GLN A 289 -7.54 -38.17 -8.82
N VAL A 290 -8.36 -37.12 -8.77
CA VAL A 290 -9.20 -36.68 -9.90
C VAL A 290 -8.76 -35.34 -10.47
N ALA A 291 -7.99 -34.56 -9.71
CA ALA A 291 -7.35 -33.34 -10.21
C ALA A 291 -6.02 -33.08 -9.51
N SER A 292 -5.08 -32.46 -10.22
CA SER A 292 -3.89 -31.84 -9.65
C SER A 292 -3.56 -30.56 -10.44
N VAL A 293 -3.38 -29.45 -9.74
CA VAL A 293 -3.15 -28.13 -10.35
C VAL A 293 -2.13 -27.33 -9.55
N ASP A 294 -1.14 -26.79 -10.23
CA ASP A 294 -0.18 -25.84 -9.64
C ASP A 294 -0.78 -24.44 -9.64
N ALA A 295 -1.37 -24.05 -8.51
CA ALA A 295 -2.05 -22.77 -8.37
C ALA A 295 -2.15 -22.33 -6.90
N ALA A 296 -2.31 -21.02 -6.69
CA ALA A 296 -2.53 -20.42 -5.37
C ALA A 296 -3.92 -20.73 -4.78
N SER A 297 -4.88 -21.09 -5.62
CA SER A 297 -6.25 -21.47 -5.25
C SER A 297 -6.74 -22.63 -6.12
N LEU A 298 -7.75 -23.34 -5.62
CA LEU A 298 -8.44 -24.40 -6.34
C LEU A 298 -9.75 -23.86 -6.91
N ASP A 299 -9.97 -24.00 -8.21
CA ASP A 299 -11.26 -23.69 -8.84
C ASP A 299 -12.31 -24.76 -8.57
N ALA A 300 -13.59 -24.42 -8.76
CA ALA A 300 -14.67 -25.41 -8.73
C ALA A 300 -14.46 -26.44 -9.85
N GLY A 301 -14.86 -27.69 -9.60
CA GLY A 301 -14.67 -28.77 -10.56
C GLY A 301 -15.75 -29.83 -10.47
N SER A 302 -15.65 -30.78 -11.40
CA SER A 302 -16.62 -31.85 -11.61
C SER A 302 -15.90 -33.17 -11.85
N ASP A 303 -16.51 -34.26 -11.40
CA ASP A 303 -16.02 -35.62 -11.58
C ASP A 303 -17.18 -36.49 -12.08
N ASP A 304 -17.02 -37.06 -13.27
CA ASP A 304 -17.98 -37.97 -13.92
C ASP A 304 -17.53 -39.44 -13.89
N ASN A 305 -16.48 -39.75 -13.12
CA ASN A 305 -15.91 -41.09 -12.97
C ASN A 305 -15.55 -41.74 -14.31
N ASP A 306 -14.79 -41.02 -15.15
CA ASP A 306 -14.39 -41.47 -16.49
C ASP A 306 -15.62 -41.80 -17.38
N GLY A 307 -16.71 -41.04 -17.17
CA GLY A 307 -18.00 -41.23 -17.85
C GLY A 307 -18.89 -42.33 -17.27
N ALA A 308 -18.43 -43.10 -16.28
CA ALA A 308 -19.25 -44.15 -15.65
C ALA A 308 -20.30 -43.59 -14.66
N GLY A 309 -20.11 -42.36 -14.17
CA GLY A 309 -20.90 -41.78 -13.08
C GLY A 309 -20.78 -42.57 -11.78
N PHE A 310 -21.76 -42.36 -10.88
CA PHE A 310 -21.83 -43.00 -9.57
C PHE A 310 -23.22 -43.54 -9.30
N THR A 311 -23.31 -44.76 -8.78
CA THR A 311 -24.52 -45.27 -8.12
C THR A 311 -24.30 -45.25 -6.61
N ILE A 312 -25.09 -44.46 -5.87
CA ILE A 312 -25.02 -44.44 -4.41
C ILE A 312 -25.86 -45.60 -3.87
N GLY A 313 -25.22 -46.63 -3.30
CA GLY A 313 -25.88 -47.88 -2.97
C GLY A 313 -25.26 -48.63 -1.78
N ASP A 314 -26.05 -49.53 -1.19
CA ASP A 314 -25.75 -50.24 0.06
C ASP A 314 -25.43 -51.74 -0.11
N GLN A 315 -25.36 -52.24 -1.35
CA GLN A 315 -25.11 -53.67 -1.67
C GLN A 315 -23.79 -53.88 -2.40
N GLY A 316 -23.02 -52.82 -2.66
CA GLY A 316 -21.81 -52.88 -3.48
C GLY A 316 -22.10 -53.26 -4.93
N GLY A 317 -21.04 -53.55 -5.68
CA GLY A 317 -21.08 -53.84 -7.11
C GLY A 317 -20.24 -52.86 -7.93
N GLU A 318 -20.09 -53.16 -9.22
CA GLU A 318 -19.36 -52.30 -10.15
C GLU A 318 -20.06 -50.93 -10.27
N GLY A 319 -19.32 -49.84 -10.08
CA GLY A 319 -19.87 -48.48 -10.10
C GLY A 319 -20.78 -48.10 -8.92
N VAL A 320 -20.91 -48.97 -7.91
CA VAL A 320 -21.75 -48.75 -6.72
C VAL A 320 -20.90 -48.41 -5.50
N VAL A 321 -21.13 -47.23 -4.92
CA VAL A 321 -20.40 -46.74 -3.75
C VAL A 321 -21.35 -46.46 -2.58
N SER A 322 -20.98 -46.91 -1.38
CA SER A 322 -21.74 -46.62 -0.15
C SER A 322 -21.33 -45.30 0.51
N THR A 323 -20.26 -44.68 0.04
CA THR A 323 -19.93 -43.30 0.34
C THR A 323 -19.26 -42.62 -0.85
N LEU A 324 -19.61 -41.36 -1.10
CA LEU A 324 -18.90 -40.50 -2.06
C LEU A 324 -18.64 -39.15 -1.42
N ARG A 325 -17.37 -38.80 -1.25
CA ARG A 325 -16.90 -37.49 -0.78
C ARG A 325 -15.59 -37.12 -1.47
N TYR A 326 -15.14 -35.89 -1.30
CA TYR A 326 -13.86 -35.43 -1.86
C TYR A 326 -12.96 -34.90 -0.77
N LYS A 327 -11.66 -34.93 -1.02
CA LYS A 327 -10.63 -34.32 -0.19
C LYS A 327 -9.75 -33.42 -1.05
N ALA A 328 -9.62 -32.16 -0.66
CA ALA A 328 -8.61 -31.27 -1.21
C ALA A 328 -7.37 -31.32 -0.34
N ILE A 329 -6.20 -31.37 -0.97
CA ILE A 329 -4.88 -31.29 -0.35
C ILE A 329 -4.16 -30.10 -0.97
N ALA A 330 -3.79 -29.10 -0.17
CA ALA A 330 -3.03 -27.94 -0.60
C ALA A 330 -1.60 -28.03 -0.08
N THR A 331 -0.63 -28.01 -0.98
CA THR A 331 0.80 -27.91 -0.65
C THR A 331 1.19 -26.45 -0.55
N HIS A 332 1.99 -26.07 0.45
CA HIS A 332 2.45 -24.70 0.64
C HIS A 332 3.91 -24.64 1.11
N GLY A 333 4.57 -23.53 0.77
CA GLY A 333 5.91 -23.21 1.25
C GLY A 333 5.96 -22.81 2.73
N ALA A 334 7.15 -22.59 3.25
CA ALA A 334 7.34 -22.02 4.58
C ALA A 334 6.87 -20.56 4.60
N GLY A 335 6.36 -20.12 5.74
CA GLY A 335 6.09 -18.72 5.98
C GLY A 335 7.37 -17.94 6.25
N VAL A 336 7.29 -16.62 6.17
CA VAL A 336 8.38 -15.72 6.59
C VAL A 336 8.58 -15.78 8.11
N THR A 337 9.75 -15.36 8.59
CA THR A 337 10.04 -15.26 10.03
C THR A 337 9.12 -14.24 10.70
N ALA A 338 8.47 -14.65 11.78
CA ALA A 338 7.65 -13.77 12.61
C ALA A 338 8.52 -12.73 13.33
N LYS A 339 7.93 -11.56 13.60
CA LYS A 339 8.55 -10.54 14.43
C LYS A 339 8.32 -10.81 15.91
N ASP A 340 9.23 -10.34 16.74
CA ASP A 340 8.95 -10.17 18.17
C ASP A 340 8.08 -8.93 18.44
N ASN A 341 7.75 -8.70 19.71
CA ASN A 341 6.95 -7.55 20.13
C ASN A 341 7.62 -6.17 19.90
N LEU A 342 8.89 -6.13 19.50
CA LEU A 342 9.64 -4.90 19.23
C LEU A 342 9.87 -4.70 17.71
N GLY A 343 9.36 -5.59 16.87
CA GLY A 343 9.43 -5.50 15.40
C GLY A 343 10.70 -6.08 14.78
N SER A 344 11.61 -6.65 15.56
CA SER A 344 12.77 -7.38 15.03
C SER A 344 12.37 -8.81 14.64
N ASP A 345 13.17 -9.49 13.82
CA ASP A 345 12.97 -10.92 13.58
C ASP A 345 13.07 -11.70 14.90
N SER A 346 12.18 -12.68 15.06
CA SER A 346 12.21 -13.58 16.22
C SER A 346 13.52 -14.36 16.31
N ASP A 347 13.99 -14.56 17.54
CA ASP A 347 15.17 -15.34 17.89
C ASP A 347 14.91 -16.15 19.17
N PRO A 348 14.69 -17.48 19.08
CA PRO A 348 14.83 -18.30 17.88
C PRO A 348 13.77 -17.99 16.81
N ALA A 349 14.14 -18.19 15.54
CA ALA A 349 13.25 -17.93 14.41
C ALA A 349 11.95 -18.75 14.51
N VAL A 350 10.81 -18.05 14.54
CA VAL A 350 9.48 -18.64 14.51
C VAL A 350 8.89 -18.43 13.12
N ALA A 351 8.62 -19.52 12.42
CA ALA A 351 7.97 -19.49 11.11
C ALA A 351 7.08 -20.72 10.90
N ILE A 352 5.99 -20.55 10.15
CA ILE A 352 5.20 -21.69 9.65
C ILE A 352 6.10 -22.52 8.73
N GLN A 353 6.17 -23.82 8.99
CA GLN A 353 6.95 -24.75 8.17
C GLN A 353 6.21 -25.08 6.87
N ALA A 354 6.97 -25.35 5.80
CA ALA A 354 6.41 -25.87 4.56
C ALA A 354 5.69 -27.20 4.80
N GLY A 355 4.62 -27.47 4.06
CA GLY A 355 3.86 -28.70 4.24
C GLY A 355 2.56 -28.73 3.46
N THR A 356 1.66 -29.61 3.89
CA THR A 356 0.35 -29.81 3.27
C THR A 356 -0.78 -29.60 4.26
N LYS A 357 -1.91 -29.09 3.78
CA LYS A 357 -3.17 -29.02 4.52
C LYS A 357 -4.24 -29.77 3.77
N GLU A 358 -5.17 -30.40 4.49
CA GLU A 358 -6.23 -31.20 3.89
C GLU A 358 -7.61 -30.73 4.36
N LYS A 359 -8.62 -30.87 3.50
CA LYS A 359 -10.02 -30.71 3.86
C LYS A 359 -10.88 -31.72 3.13
N THR A 360 -11.69 -32.46 3.90
CA THR A 360 -12.63 -33.45 3.37
C THR A 360 -14.05 -32.88 3.39
N THR A 361 -14.83 -33.13 2.34
CA THR A 361 -16.22 -32.69 2.23
C THR A 361 -17.16 -33.60 3.03
N SER A 362 -18.40 -33.13 3.22
CA SER A 362 -19.54 -34.03 3.50
C SER A 362 -19.70 -35.06 2.39
N ALA A 363 -20.48 -36.12 2.65
CA ALA A 363 -20.62 -37.26 1.76
C ALA A 363 -22.05 -37.44 1.23
N TYR A 364 -22.17 -38.03 0.05
CA TYR A 364 -23.34 -38.84 -0.27
C TYR A 364 -23.26 -40.17 0.46
N THR A 365 -24.41 -40.61 0.98
CA THR A 365 -24.58 -41.92 1.61
C THR A 365 -25.93 -42.53 1.23
N PRO A 366 -26.04 -43.85 1.08
CA PRO A 366 -27.31 -44.50 0.76
C PRO A 366 -28.20 -44.62 1.99
N TYR A 367 -29.51 -44.59 1.77
CA TYR A 367 -30.52 -45.06 2.71
C TYR A 367 -31.62 -45.86 2.00
N ARG A 368 -32.31 -46.72 2.75
CA ARG A 368 -33.50 -47.42 2.29
C ARG A 368 -34.74 -46.79 2.88
N ASN A 369 -35.74 -46.52 2.04
CA ASN A 369 -37.05 -46.07 2.50
C ASN A 369 -37.76 -47.20 3.25
N TYR A 370 -38.59 -46.85 4.22
CA TYR A 370 -39.74 -47.68 4.56
C TYR A 370 -40.96 -47.13 3.83
N PHE A 371 -41.91 -48.01 3.56
CA PHE A 371 -43.09 -47.74 2.76
C PHE A 371 -44.35 -48.02 3.56
N TYR A 372 -45.39 -47.21 3.38
CA TYR A 372 -46.65 -47.41 4.06
C TYR A 372 -47.81 -46.80 3.30
N GLY A 373 -49.00 -47.34 3.46
CA GLY A 373 -50.20 -46.77 2.87
C GLY A 373 -51.38 -47.71 2.92
N ALA A 374 -52.49 -47.23 2.37
CA ALA A 374 -53.69 -48.01 2.18
C ALA A 374 -54.17 -47.91 0.75
N THR A 375 -54.63 -49.01 0.17
CA THR A 375 -55.07 -49.10 -1.23
C THR A 375 -56.47 -49.66 -1.33
N THR A 376 -57.23 -49.16 -2.30
CA THR A 376 -58.57 -49.67 -2.65
C THR A 376 -58.49 -50.99 -3.39
N ASP A 377 -57.37 -51.29 -4.05
CA ASP A 377 -57.12 -52.56 -4.73
C ASP A 377 -56.20 -53.48 -3.92
N LYS A 378 -56.24 -54.77 -4.26
CA LYS A 378 -55.45 -55.84 -3.65
C LYS A 378 -54.51 -56.53 -4.66
N PRO A 379 -53.58 -55.83 -5.33
CA PRO A 379 -52.62 -56.47 -6.23
C PRO A 379 -51.71 -57.46 -5.49
N ALA A 380 -50.85 -58.18 -6.21
CA ALA A 380 -49.79 -58.96 -5.55
C ALA A 380 -48.90 -58.03 -4.70
N VAL A 381 -48.48 -58.50 -3.52
CA VAL A 381 -47.57 -57.75 -2.64
C VAL A 381 -46.14 -57.98 -3.11
N ASP A 382 -45.76 -57.27 -4.18
CA ASP A 382 -44.42 -57.32 -4.79
C ASP A 382 -43.67 -55.97 -4.61
N SER A 383 -42.43 -55.91 -5.12
CA SER A 383 -41.61 -54.69 -5.08
C SER A 383 -42.32 -53.49 -5.70
N ALA A 384 -43.01 -53.67 -6.83
CA ALA A 384 -43.68 -52.60 -7.55
C ALA A 384 -44.84 -52.02 -6.72
N TYR A 385 -45.66 -52.89 -6.12
CA TYR A 385 -46.72 -52.47 -5.20
C TYR A 385 -46.16 -51.71 -4.00
N ILE A 386 -45.16 -52.27 -3.32
CA ILE A 386 -44.57 -51.66 -2.11
C ILE A 386 -43.96 -50.30 -2.41
N ARG A 387 -43.21 -50.17 -3.51
CA ARG A 387 -42.60 -48.90 -3.94
C ARG A 387 -43.64 -47.87 -4.40
N GLY A 388 -44.84 -48.31 -4.78
CA GLY A 388 -45.98 -47.44 -5.11
C GLY A 388 -46.68 -46.83 -3.89
N LEU A 389 -46.36 -47.29 -2.67
CA LEU A 389 -46.89 -46.72 -1.42
C LEU A 389 -46.16 -45.43 -1.04
N THR A 390 -46.61 -44.79 0.04
CA THR A 390 -45.92 -43.60 0.59
C THR A 390 -44.54 -44.00 1.07
N LYS A 391 -43.49 -43.36 0.53
CA LYS A 391 -42.11 -43.52 0.98
C LYS A 391 -41.76 -42.57 2.14
N SER A 392 -40.88 -43.03 3.03
CA SER A 392 -40.41 -42.25 4.18
C SER A 392 -39.54 -41.03 3.82
N ASN A 393 -38.86 -41.05 2.67
CA ASN A 393 -37.81 -40.10 2.25
C ASN A 393 -36.65 -39.97 3.24
N LYS A 394 -36.44 -41.00 4.07
CA LYS A 394 -35.37 -41.08 5.07
C LYS A 394 -35.14 -42.54 5.47
N ALA A 395 -33.97 -42.80 6.05
CA ALA A 395 -33.66 -44.07 6.67
C ALA A 395 -34.69 -44.47 7.74
N TYR A 396 -34.88 -45.77 7.91
CA TYR A 396 -35.69 -46.30 9.02
C TYR A 396 -35.15 -45.81 10.37
N ALA A 397 -36.06 -45.32 11.22
CA ALA A 397 -35.80 -44.97 12.60
C ALA A 397 -37.01 -45.38 13.45
N ALA A 398 -36.75 -45.82 14.68
CA ALA A 398 -37.81 -46.08 15.65
C ALA A 398 -38.62 -44.80 15.91
N GLY A 399 -39.91 -44.94 16.12
CA GLY A 399 -40.83 -43.82 16.31
C GLY A 399 -42.23 -44.15 15.82
N THR A 400 -43.05 -43.12 15.66
CA THR A 400 -44.45 -43.30 15.29
C THR A 400 -44.73 -42.68 13.93
N ILE A 401 -45.49 -43.38 13.10
CA ILE A 401 -46.00 -42.88 11.82
C ILE A 401 -47.52 -42.93 11.80
N THR A 402 -48.13 -42.04 11.01
CA THR A 402 -49.58 -41.99 10.82
C THR A 402 -49.93 -42.46 9.42
N ILE A 403 -50.87 -43.39 9.32
CA ILE A 403 -51.45 -43.85 8.06
C ILE A 403 -52.90 -43.39 8.02
N ASN A 404 -53.20 -42.53 7.04
CA ASN A 404 -54.56 -42.13 6.73
C ASN A 404 -55.15 -43.15 5.76
N VAL A 405 -56.16 -43.89 6.21
CA VAL A 405 -56.85 -44.93 5.44
C VAL A 405 -58.12 -44.30 4.86
N PRO A 406 -58.23 -44.13 3.53
CA PRO A 406 -59.43 -43.56 2.92
C PRO A 406 -60.60 -44.56 2.97
N ALA A 407 -61.83 -44.04 2.89
CA ALA A 407 -63.00 -44.88 2.67
C ALA A 407 -62.84 -45.67 1.35
N GLY A 408 -63.30 -46.92 1.34
CA GLY A 408 -63.11 -47.87 0.25
C GLY A 408 -61.76 -48.59 0.25
N ALA A 409 -60.82 -48.24 1.14
CA ALA A 409 -59.55 -48.96 1.24
C ALA A 409 -59.78 -50.42 1.64
N GLN A 410 -59.09 -51.33 0.95
CA GLN A 410 -59.21 -52.78 1.11
C GLN A 410 -57.92 -53.43 1.63
N ARG A 411 -56.82 -52.68 1.69
CA ARG A 411 -55.55 -53.13 2.24
C ARG A 411 -54.82 -51.99 2.92
N VAL A 412 -54.22 -52.25 4.08
CA VAL A 412 -53.19 -51.43 4.69
C VAL A 412 -51.88 -52.20 4.65
N CYS A 413 -50.82 -51.57 4.16
CA CYS A 413 -49.51 -52.18 4.01
C CYS A 413 -48.44 -51.29 4.63
N ILE A 414 -47.51 -51.90 5.36
CA ILE A 414 -46.31 -51.26 5.92
C ILE A 414 -45.13 -52.17 5.58
N ALA A 415 -44.05 -51.61 5.05
CA ALA A 415 -42.87 -52.36 4.68
C ALA A 415 -41.59 -51.64 5.14
N CYS A 416 -40.66 -52.35 5.77
CA CYS A 416 -39.34 -51.83 6.08
C CYS A 416 -38.26 -52.89 5.87
N ASP A 417 -37.00 -52.44 5.75
CA ASP A 417 -35.83 -53.31 5.73
C ASP A 417 -35.92 -54.41 6.81
N ALA A 418 -35.72 -55.67 6.40
CA ALA A 418 -35.93 -56.83 7.24
C ALA A 418 -34.95 -56.93 8.43
N THR A 419 -33.82 -56.22 8.36
CA THR A 419 -32.85 -56.13 9.46
C THR A 419 -33.34 -55.25 10.62
N LYS A 420 -34.38 -54.45 10.41
CA LYS A 420 -34.95 -53.56 11.43
C LYS A 420 -35.98 -54.27 12.29
N THR A 421 -36.26 -53.75 13.49
CA THR A 421 -37.31 -54.27 14.39
C THR A 421 -38.65 -54.34 13.66
N GLY A 422 -39.05 -53.22 13.04
CA GLY A 422 -40.29 -53.11 12.27
C GLY A 422 -41.46 -52.62 13.10
N VAL A 423 -42.67 -53.01 12.70
CA VAL A 423 -43.91 -52.62 13.40
C VAL A 423 -44.01 -53.37 14.74
N THR A 424 -44.11 -52.61 15.83
CA THR A 424 -44.30 -53.14 17.19
C THR A 424 -45.70 -52.89 17.73
N LYS A 425 -46.41 -51.88 17.20
CA LYS A 425 -47.78 -51.55 17.61
C LYS A 425 -48.56 -50.83 16.51
N VAL A 426 -49.86 -51.08 16.41
CA VAL A 426 -50.79 -50.35 15.55
C VAL A 426 -52.04 -50.00 16.34
N ILE A 427 -52.29 -48.71 16.52
CA ILE A 427 -53.50 -48.17 17.18
C ILE A 427 -54.43 -47.58 16.12
N ASN A 428 -55.69 -48.02 16.11
CA ASN A 428 -56.75 -47.40 15.32
C ASN A 428 -57.39 -46.26 16.11
N GLN A 429 -56.96 -45.03 15.86
CA GLN A 429 -57.42 -43.85 16.59
C GLN A 429 -58.90 -43.55 16.35
N THR A 430 -59.41 -43.88 15.16
CA THR A 430 -60.82 -43.74 14.79
C THR A 430 -61.73 -44.83 15.37
N ALA A 431 -61.16 -45.91 15.91
CA ALA A 431 -61.89 -46.99 16.58
C ALA A 431 -61.55 -47.02 18.08
N MET A 432 -61.77 -45.91 18.78
CA MET A 432 -61.56 -45.78 20.23
C MET A 432 -60.13 -46.14 20.70
N ASN A 433 -59.11 -45.85 19.88
CA ASN A 433 -57.71 -46.23 20.14
C ASN A 433 -57.50 -47.74 20.33
N ALA A 434 -58.29 -48.58 19.66
CA ALA A 434 -58.11 -50.02 19.69
C ALA A 434 -56.73 -50.43 19.18
N ASP A 435 -56.08 -51.35 19.91
CA ASP A 435 -54.85 -52.00 19.45
C ASP A 435 -55.22 -53.07 18.42
N VAL A 436 -54.85 -52.83 17.17
CA VAL A 436 -55.12 -53.71 16.03
C VAL A 436 -53.85 -54.38 15.51
N THR A 437 -52.77 -54.39 16.30
CA THR A 437 -51.48 -54.95 15.87
C THR A 437 -51.60 -56.40 15.40
N SER A 438 -52.38 -57.22 16.12
CA SER A 438 -52.58 -58.64 15.83
C SER A 438 -53.38 -58.92 14.55
N THR A 439 -54.01 -57.91 13.94
CA THR A 439 -54.75 -58.09 12.68
C THR A 439 -53.84 -58.04 11.46
N PHE A 440 -52.60 -57.56 11.59
CA PHE A 440 -51.63 -57.54 10.52
C PHE A 440 -50.88 -58.87 10.41
N SER A 441 -50.82 -59.42 9.20
CA SER A 441 -49.97 -60.57 8.88
C SER A 441 -48.64 -60.08 8.34
N GLN A 442 -47.53 -60.61 8.87
CA GLN A 442 -46.19 -60.27 8.39
C GLN A 442 -45.70 -61.30 7.36
N SER A 443 -45.06 -60.81 6.32
CA SER A 443 -44.38 -61.59 5.28
C SER A 443 -43.06 -60.90 4.89
N THR A 444 -42.29 -61.56 4.04
CA THR A 444 -41.02 -61.01 3.54
C THR A 444 -41.08 -60.84 2.03
N VAL A 445 -40.67 -59.68 1.52
CA VAL A 445 -40.64 -59.37 0.08
C VAL A 445 -39.31 -58.71 -0.25
N ASN A 446 -38.68 -59.09 -1.36
CA ASN A 446 -37.51 -58.39 -1.86
C ASN A 446 -37.96 -57.09 -2.54
N VAL A 447 -37.48 -55.94 -2.05
CA VAL A 447 -37.87 -54.61 -2.54
C VAL A 447 -36.65 -53.90 -3.12
N GLU A 448 -36.80 -53.47 -4.37
CA GLU A 448 -35.77 -52.74 -5.13
C GLU A 448 -35.52 -51.34 -4.54
N GLY A 449 -34.33 -50.80 -4.81
CA GLY A 449 -34.00 -49.41 -4.51
C GLY A 449 -34.52 -48.44 -5.57
N ALA A 450 -34.08 -47.19 -5.48
CA ALA A 450 -34.31 -46.22 -6.55
C ALA A 450 -33.81 -46.75 -7.89
N GLU A 451 -34.50 -46.40 -8.98
CA GLU A 451 -34.07 -46.70 -10.36
C GLU A 451 -33.80 -48.19 -10.66
N GLY A 452 -34.53 -49.10 -10.00
CA GLY A 452 -34.38 -50.55 -10.20
C GLY A 452 -33.12 -51.14 -9.54
N TYR A 453 -32.54 -50.43 -8.56
CA TYR A 453 -31.37 -50.90 -7.85
C TYR A 453 -31.63 -52.16 -7.03
N THR A 454 -30.57 -52.93 -6.78
CA THR A 454 -30.58 -54.25 -6.14
C THR A 454 -31.57 -54.35 -4.99
N ALA A 455 -32.46 -55.35 -5.07
CA ALA A 455 -33.48 -55.60 -4.08
C ALA A 455 -32.87 -56.17 -2.79
N ILE A 456 -33.41 -55.74 -1.65
CA ILE A 456 -33.12 -56.33 -0.35
C ILE A 456 -34.40 -56.85 0.29
N SER A 457 -34.25 -57.74 1.26
CA SER A 457 -35.36 -58.30 2.01
C SER A 457 -36.03 -57.23 2.89
N TYR A 458 -37.35 -57.08 2.77
CA TYR A 458 -38.19 -56.24 3.62
C TYR A 458 -39.16 -57.10 4.41
N LYS A 459 -39.37 -56.75 5.69
CA LYS A 459 -40.56 -57.20 6.43
C LYS A 459 -41.76 -56.38 5.97
N VAL A 460 -42.86 -57.04 5.66
CA VAL A 460 -44.09 -56.43 5.14
C VAL A 460 -45.27 -56.87 5.98
N TRP A 461 -45.93 -55.91 6.65
CA TRP A 461 -47.15 -56.12 7.42
C TRP A 461 -48.34 -55.70 6.59
N VAL A 462 -49.29 -56.62 6.41
CA VAL A 462 -50.50 -56.40 5.62
C VAL A 462 -51.73 -56.68 6.48
N PHE A 463 -52.66 -55.74 6.49
CA PHE A 463 -54.01 -55.94 6.97
C PHE A 463 -54.98 -55.81 5.81
N GLU A 464 -55.82 -56.81 5.62
CA GLU A 464 -56.91 -56.81 4.65
C GLU A 464 -58.23 -57.03 5.40
N PRO A 465 -59.04 -55.98 5.63
CA PRO A 465 -60.33 -56.16 6.28
C PRO A 465 -61.26 -57.04 5.42
N ALA A 466 -62.18 -57.73 6.09
CA ALA A 466 -63.17 -58.59 5.44
C ALA A 466 -64.13 -57.80 4.53
N VAL A 467 -64.39 -56.55 4.88
CA VAL A 467 -65.12 -55.57 4.07
C VAL A 467 -64.26 -54.32 3.89
N PRO A 468 -64.34 -53.61 2.75
CA PRO A 468 -63.65 -52.33 2.57
C PRO A 468 -63.98 -51.36 3.71
N TYR A 469 -63.04 -50.47 4.06
CA TYR A 469 -63.28 -49.43 5.06
C TYR A 469 -64.47 -48.55 4.66
N GLU A 470 -65.59 -48.62 5.38
CA GLU A 470 -66.78 -47.82 5.07
C GLU A 470 -66.52 -46.32 5.24
N ASN A 471 -65.73 -45.96 6.25
CA ASN A 471 -65.34 -44.59 6.58
C ASN A 471 -63.82 -44.46 6.61
N ALA A 472 -63.33 -43.23 6.43
CA ALA A 472 -61.91 -42.95 6.61
C ALA A 472 -61.46 -43.29 8.04
N ALA A 473 -60.26 -43.84 8.17
CA ALA A 473 -59.67 -44.23 9.45
C ALA A 473 -58.24 -43.71 9.60
N THR A 474 -57.81 -43.52 10.84
CA THR A 474 -56.45 -43.07 11.15
C THR A 474 -55.76 -44.14 11.99
N LEU A 475 -54.70 -44.71 11.43
CA LEU A 475 -53.85 -45.68 12.13
C LEU A 475 -52.57 -45.01 12.58
N GLN A 476 -52.24 -45.17 13.86
CA GLN A 476 -50.98 -44.78 14.45
C GLN A 476 -50.11 -46.02 14.62
N VAL A 477 -49.00 -46.07 13.89
CA VAL A 477 -48.10 -47.23 13.84
C VAL A 477 -46.82 -46.89 14.58
N THR A 478 -46.45 -47.71 15.56
CA THR A 478 -45.16 -47.65 16.24
C THR A 478 -44.15 -48.56 15.54
N LEU A 479 -43.05 -47.96 15.09
CA LEU A 479 -41.86 -48.62 14.59
C LEU A 479 -40.86 -48.75 15.74
N GLY A 480 -40.37 -49.97 15.99
CA GLY A 480 -39.41 -50.27 17.06
C GLY A 480 -37.96 -50.27 16.65
#